data_AF-A0A0C2H4S2-F1
#
_entry.id   AF-A0A0C2H4S2-F1
#
_cell.length_a   1.000
_cell.length_b   1.000
_cell.length_c   1.000
_cell.angle_alpha   90.00
_cell.angle_beta   90.00
_cell.angle_gamma   90.00
#
_symmetry.space_group_name_H-M   'P 1'
#
loop_
_entity.id
_entity.type
_entity.pdbx_description
1 polymer ?
#
loop_
_entity_poly.entity_id
_entity_poly.type
_entity_poly.pdbx_seq_one_letter_code
_entity_poly.pdbx_strand_id
1 'polypeptide(L)'
;MLGITRLKQVRPGIRSATLRELSKIRDTAAYAKLSKIRWAGHVMRLSDNRWTRAVSDWTPRNGKRTTGRLPTRWSDLFTKSFKNRYNALRVPREDRVHWTTLACERDKWKDCWRRLEKCRDNGMTEEVRQKLLNMHNEYR
;
A
#
# COMPACT_ATOMS: atom_id res chain seq x y z
N MET A 1 -21.13 0.21 -4.62
CA MET A 1 -21.08 1.43 -3.78
C MET A 1 -22.22 1.36 -2.77
N LEU A 2 -22.03 1.83 -1.53
CA LEU A 2 -22.99 1.65 -0.42
C LEU A 2 -24.27 2.51 -0.48
N GLY A 3 -24.40 3.43 -1.44
CA GLY A 3 -25.59 4.30 -1.56
C GLY A 3 -25.79 5.29 -0.39
N ILE A 4 -24.81 5.43 0.50
CA ILE A 4 -24.87 6.33 1.68
C ILE A 4 -24.39 7.72 1.28
N THR A 5 -25.26 8.72 1.40
CA THR A 5 -24.92 10.13 1.19
C THR A 5 -24.25 10.74 2.42
N ARG A 6 -23.51 11.84 2.25
CA ARG A 6 -22.80 12.53 3.35
C ARG A 6 -23.76 12.93 4.49
N LEU A 7 -24.98 13.35 4.16
CA LEU A 7 -26.01 13.68 5.16
C LEU A 7 -26.43 12.46 6.00
N LYS A 8 -26.64 11.30 5.35
CA LYS A 8 -26.95 10.03 6.03
C LYS A 8 -25.79 9.49 6.87
N GLN A 9 -24.56 9.90 6.55
CA GLN A 9 -23.38 9.57 7.35
C GLN A 9 -23.24 10.47 8.59
N VAL A 10 -23.38 11.79 8.43
CA VAL A 10 -23.07 12.78 9.48
C VAL A 10 -24.10 12.79 10.60
N ARG A 11 -25.40 12.68 10.28
CA ARG A 11 -26.50 12.70 11.27
C ARG A 11 -26.33 11.66 12.40
N PRO A 12 -26.07 10.37 12.11
CA PRO A 12 -25.79 9.36 13.13
C PRO A 12 -24.32 9.35 13.61
N GLY A 13 -23.47 10.29 13.16
CA GLY A 13 -22.06 10.34 13.52
C GLY A 13 -21.23 9.15 13.02
N ILE A 14 -21.60 8.55 11.89
CA ILE A 14 -20.91 7.35 11.36
C ILE A 14 -19.52 7.73 10.86
N ARG A 15 -18.50 7.10 11.45
CA ARG A 15 -17.10 7.31 11.09
C ARG A 15 -16.81 6.74 9.70
N SER A 16 -15.91 7.40 8.97
CA SER A 16 -15.46 6.93 7.66
C SER A 16 -14.78 5.55 7.71
N ALA A 17 -14.16 5.20 8.83
CA ALA A 17 -13.61 3.86 9.08
C ALA A 17 -14.69 2.77 9.00
N THR A 18 -15.84 3.02 9.62
CA THR A 18 -17.00 2.11 9.56
C THR A 18 -17.49 1.96 8.13
N LEU A 19 -17.64 3.05 7.37
CA LEU A 19 -18.03 2.96 5.95
C LEU A 19 -17.04 2.16 5.09
N ARG A 20 -15.74 2.27 5.37
CA ARG A 20 -14.71 1.49 4.67
C ARG A 20 -14.87 0.00 4.94
N GLU A 21 -15.09 -0.39 6.19
CA GLU A 21 -15.37 -1.76 6.61
C GLU A 21 -16.63 -2.31 5.90
N LEU A 22 -17.70 -1.53 5.91
CA LEU A 22 -18.96 -1.86 5.25
C LEU A 22 -18.81 -2.09 3.75
N SER A 23 -18.05 -1.21 3.09
CA SER A 23 -17.91 -1.25 1.64
C SER A 23 -17.14 -2.48 1.17
N LYS A 24 -16.40 -3.14 2.09
CA LYS A 24 -15.42 -4.18 1.81
C LYS A 24 -14.41 -3.77 0.73
N ILE A 25 -14.32 -2.48 0.37
CA ILE A 25 -13.41 -1.98 -0.65
C ILE A 25 -12.00 -2.09 -0.07
N ARG A 26 -11.10 -2.69 -0.85
CA ARG A 26 -9.69 -2.80 -0.46
C ARG A 26 -9.13 -1.40 -0.24
N ASP A 27 -8.38 -1.22 0.83
CA ASP A 27 -7.73 0.06 1.08
C ASP A 27 -6.92 0.52 -0.14
N THR A 28 -7.26 1.70 -0.66
CA THR A 28 -6.73 2.21 -1.92
C THR A 28 -5.25 2.52 -1.80
N ALA A 29 -4.81 3.01 -0.64
CA ALA A 29 -3.40 3.30 -0.37
C ALA A 29 -2.58 2.01 -0.29
N ALA A 30 -3.05 0.99 0.44
CA ALA A 30 -2.43 -0.33 0.49
C ALA A 30 -2.39 -0.98 -0.90
N TYR A 31 -3.47 -0.89 -1.68
CA TYR A 31 -3.49 -1.41 -3.04
C TYR A 31 -2.48 -0.71 -3.94
N ALA A 32 -2.45 0.63 -3.95
CA ALA A 32 -1.49 1.39 -4.74
C ALA A 32 -0.05 1.04 -4.37
N LYS A 33 0.23 0.84 -3.08
CA LYS A 33 1.55 0.40 -2.59
C LYS A 33 1.91 -1.00 -3.12
N LEU A 34 0.99 -1.96 -3.01
CA LEU A 34 1.18 -3.32 -3.53
C LEU A 34 1.37 -3.35 -5.05
N SER A 35 0.59 -2.56 -5.79
CA SER A 35 0.71 -2.45 -7.24
C SER A 35 2.08 -1.89 -7.65
N LYS A 36 2.59 -0.88 -6.95
CA LYS A 36 3.96 -0.35 -7.15
C LYS A 36 5.03 -1.43 -6.90
N ILE A 37 4.87 -2.22 -5.84
CA ILE A 37 5.75 -3.35 -5.51
C ILE A 37 5.72 -4.43 -6.60
N ARG A 38 4.54 -4.82 -7.08
CA ARG A 38 4.39 -5.83 -8.13
C ARG A 38 5.04 -5.35 -9.42
N TRP A 39 4.82 -4.09 -9.79
CA TRP A 39 5.45 -3.47 -10.95
C TRP A 39 6.97 -3.41 -10.81
N ALA A 40 7.51 -3.00 -9.65
CA ALA A 40 8.96 -2.97 -9.42
C ALA A 40 9.61 -4.35 -9.63
N GLY A 41 9.01 -5.40 -9.06
CA GLY A 41 9.48 -6.77 -9.25
C GLY A 41 9.39 -7.22 -10.71
N HIS A 42 8.31 -6.84 -11.40
CA HIS A 42 8.17 -7.13 -12.83
C HIS A 42 9.28 -6.46 -13.65
N VAL A 43 9.52 -5.16 -13.44
CA VAL A 43 10.56 -4.40 -14.15
C VAL A 43 11.96 -4.95 -13.90
N MET A 44 12.30 -5.31 -12.65
CA MET A 44 13.63 -5.85 -12.33
C MET A 44 13.91 -7.23 -12.92
N ARG A 45 12.87 -8.01 -13.23
CA ARG A 45 12.98 -9.31 -13.88
C ARG A 45 12.98 -9.25 -15.40
N LEU A 46 12.73 -8.10 -15.99
CA LEU A 46 12.90 -7.93 -17.43
C LEU A 46 14.40 -8.03 -17.75
N SER A 47 14.74 -8.96 -18.64
CA SER A 47 16.09 -9.16 -19.18
C SER A 47 16.55 -7.97 -20.04
N ASP A 48 15.60 -7.26 -20.62
CA ASP A 48 15.89 -6.22 -21.60
C ASP A 48 16.32 -4.92 -20.91
N ASN A 49 17.38 -4.31 -21.39
CA ASN A 49 17.89 -3.00 -20.94
C ASN A 49 16.99 -1.82 -21.38
N ARG A 50 15.66 -2.02 -21.38
CA ARG A 50 14.67 -1.03 -21.81
C ARG A 50 14.64 0.15 -20.85
N TRP A 51 14.22 1.30 -21.37
CA TRP A 51 14.12 2.56 -20.63
C TRP A 51 13.33 2.44 -19.31
N THR A 52 12.40 1.50 -19.20
CA THR A 52 11.64 1.23 -17.96
C THR A 52 12.53 0.92 -16.75
N ARG A 53 13.62 0.16 -16.95
CA ARG A 53 14.58 -0.15 -15.88
C ARG A 53 15.43 1.07 -15.56
N ALA A 54 15.95 1.74 -16.60
CA ALA A 54 16.72 2.97 -16.46
C ALA A 54 15.95 4.06 -15.71
N VAL A 55 14.67 4.30 -16.02
CA VAL A 55 13.80 5.29 -15.35
C VAL A 55 13.53 4.92 -13.89
N SER A 56 13.44 3.63 -13.57
CA SER A 56 13.20 3.16 -12.19
C SER A 56 14.42 3.39 -11.28
N ASP A 57 15.62 3.18 -11.83
CA ASP A 57 16.90 3.40 -11.14
C ASP A 57 17.43 4.84 -11.32
N TRP A 58 16.77 5.64 -12.17
CA TRP A 58 17.25 6.95 -12.56
C TRP A 58 17.36 7.88 -11.35
N THR A 59 18.53 8.49 -11.23
CA THR A 59 18.81 9.53 -10.25
C THR A 59 18.90 10.87 -10.98
N PRO A 60 18.10 11.88 -10.61
CA PRO A 60 18.25 13.20 -11.18
C PRO A 60 19.60 13.78 -10.75
N ARG A 61 20.57 13.73 -11.66
CA ARG A 61 21.85 14.42 -11.51
C ARG A 61 21.59 15.91 -11.73
N ASN A 62 21.87 16.71 -10.70
CA ASN A 62 22.18 18.15 -10.81
C ASN A 62 21.05 19.19 -10.72
N GLY A 63 19.99 18.97 -9.92
CA GLY A 63 19.03 20.04 -9.59
C GLY A 63 18.77 20.18 -8.09
N LYS A 64 19.05 21.35 -7.50
CA LYS A 64 18.58 21.68 -6.14
C LYS A 64 17.06 21.90 -6.22
N ARG A 65 16.25 21.09 -5.51
CA ARG A 65 14.80 21.32 -5.39
C ARG A 65 14.53 22.30 -4.24
N THR A 66 13.46 23.09 -4.37
CA THR A 66 13.02 24.07 -3.38
C THR A 66 12.89 23.45 -1.99
N THR A 67 13.41 24.15 -0.98
CA THR A 67 13.34 23.78 0.44
C THR A 67 11.90 23.48 0.85
N GLY A 68 11.66 22.28 1.41
CA GLY A 68 10.35 21.83 1.90
C GLY A 68 9.89 20.48 1.35
N ARG A 69 10.34 20.06 0.16
CA ARG A 69 10.01 18.75 -0.41
C ARG A 69 11.30 17.96 -0.68
N LEU A 70 11.60 17.00 0.19
CA LEU A 70 12.66 16.02 -0.06
C LEU A 70 12.46 15.42 -1.46
N PRO A 71 13.53 15.20 -2.24
CA PRO A 71 13.43 14.57 -3.54
C PRO A 71 13.07 13.09 -3.37
N THR A 72 11.81 12.79 -3.06
CA THR A 72 11.30 11.43 -2.94
C THR A 72 11.32 10.79 -4.31
N ARG A 73 12.29 9.92 -4.52
CA ARG A 73 12.42 9.10 -5.72
C ARG A 73 11.39 8.00 -5.68
N TRP A 74 11.10 7.47 -6.85
CA TRP A 74 10.21 6.32 -6.96
C TRP A 74 10.76 5.10 -6.19
N SER A 75 12.09 4.91 -6.23
CA SER A 75 12.79 3.83 -5.53
C SER A 75 12.84 3.99 -3.99
N ASP A 76 12.69 5.20 -3.47
CA ASP A 76 12.78 5.49 -2.02
C ASP A 76 11.70 4.77 -1.22
N LEU A 77 10.54 4.49 -1.83
CA LEU A 77 9.49 3.70 -1.21
C LEU A 77 9.98 2.29 -0.88
N PHE A 78 10.76 1.67 -1.76
CA PHE A 78 11.34 0.36 -1.53
C PHE A 78 12.47 0.45 -0.54
N THR A 79 13.40 1.38 -0.71
CA THR A 79 14.53 1.59 0.21
C THR A 79 14.05 1.77 1.65
N LYS A 80 13.05 2.64 1.87
CA LYS A 80 12.46 2.86 3.19
C LYS A 80 11.75 1.61 3.72
N SER A 81 10.98 0.92 2.88
CA SER A 81 10.21 -0.25 3.32
C SER A 81 11.11 -1.46 3.62
N PHE A 82 12.17 -1.68 2.85
CA PHE A 82 13.16 -2.72 3.10
C PHE A 82 13.99 -2.38 4.34
N LYS A 83 14.43 -1.14 4.50
CA LYS A 83 15.12 -0.68 5.73
C LYS A 83 14.27 -0.94 6.97
N ASN A 84 12.97 -0.60 6.92
CA ASN A 84 12.05 -0.86 8.03
C ASN A 84 11.91 -2.36 8.32
N ARG A 85 11.85 -3.21 7.30
CA ARG A 85 11.78 -4.67 7.49
C ARG A 85 13.06 -5.26 8.04
N TYR A 86 14.22 -4.89 7.51
CA TYR A 86 15.50 -5.34 8.06
C TYR A 86 15.66 -4.94 9.53
N ASN A 87 15.23 -3.73 9.89
CA ASN A 87 15.22 -3.29 11.28
C ASN A 87 14.24 -4.11 12.14
N ALA A 88 13.03 -4.38 11.65
CA ALA A 88 12.05 -5.21 12.36
C ALA A 88 12.49 -6.67 12.54
N LEU A 89 13.24 -7.21 11.58
CA LEU A 89 13.81 -8.56 11.61
C LEU A 89 15.19 -8.60 12.30
N ARG A 90 15.70 -7.46 12.79
CA ARG A 90 17.03 -7.32 13.39
C ARG A 90 18.17 -7.89 12.53
N VAL A 91 18.05 -7.76 11.21
CA VAL A 91 19.07 -8.25 10.27
C VAL A 91 20.32 -7.35 10.39
N PRO A 92 21.51 -7.96 10.59
CA PRO A 92 22.79 -7.26 10.59
C PRO A 92 22.98 -6.40 9.34
N ARG A 93 23.81 -5.37 9.40
CA ARG A 93 23.94 -4.43 8.26
C ARG A 93 24.61 -5.10 7.06
N GLU A 94 25.51 -6.03 7.32
CA GLU A 94 26.29 -6.77 6.32
C GLU A 94 25.38 -7.69 5.48
N ASP A 95 24.32 -8.22 6.09
CA ASP A 95 23.38 -9.15 5.45
C ASP A 95 22.24 -8.44 4.67
N ARG A 96 22.24 -7.10 4.62
CA ARG A 96 21.18 -6.32 3.96
C ARG A 96 21.42 -6.28 2.45
N VAL A 97 20.67 -7.11 1.76
CA VAL A 97 20.63 -7.10 0.30
C VAL A 97 19.86 -5.88 -0.23
N HIS A 98 20.36 -5.25 -1.30
CA HIS A 98 19.62 -4.18 -1.97
C HIS A 98 18.32 -4.73 -2.59
N TRP A 99 17.26 -3.93 -2.57
CA TRP A 99 15.92 -4.39 -2.97
C TRP A 99 15.86 -4.83 -4.44
N THR A 100 16.71 -4.28 -5.33
CA THR A 100 16.77 -4.66 -6.75
C THR A 100 17.21 -6.11 -6.92
N THR A 101 18.20 -6.56 -6.15
CA THR A 101 18.66 -7.95 -6.16
C THR A 101 17.55 -8.90 -5.70
N LEU A 102 16.84 -8.55 -4.63
CA LEU A 102 15.70 -9.34 -4.17
C LEU A 102 14.50 -9.30 -5.13
N ALA A 103 14.35 -8.23 -5.92
CA ALA A 103 13.29 -8.10 -6.91
C ALA A 103 13.48 -9.03 -8.12
N CYS A 104 14.73 -9.34 -8.47
CA CYS A 104 15.06 -10.33 -9.51
C CYS A 104 14.56 -11.73 -9.12
N GLU A 105 14.62 -12.09 -7.84
CA GLU A 105 14.15 -13.38 -7.35
C GLU A 105 12.64 -13.34 -7.04
N ARG A 106 11.80 -13.91 -7.92
CA ARG A 106 10.34 -13.83 -7.82
C ARG A 106 9.80 -14.28 -6.46
N ASP A 107 10.29 -15.39 -5.92
CA ASP A 107 9.74 -15.98 -4.70
C ASP A 107 10.18 -15.21 -3.45
N LYS A 108 11.45 -14.80 -3.37
CA LYS A 108 11.91 -13.88 -2.32
C LYS A 108 11.18 -12.54 -2.39
N TRP A 109 10.92 -12.03 -3.60
CA TRP A 109 10.15 -10.81 -3.81
C TRP A 109 8.70 -10.95 -3.32
N LYS A 110 8.03 -12.08 -3.60
CA LYS A 110 6.68 -12.33 -3.11
C LYS A 110 6.64 -12.48 -1.60
N ASP A 111 7.56 -13.26 -1.02
CA ASP A 111 7.62 -13.51 0.42
C ASP A 111 7.78 -12.20 1.20
N CYS A 112 8.61 -11.30 0.68
CA CYS A 112 8.83 -9.97 1.21
C CYS A 112 7.54 -9.16 1.47
N TRP A 113 6.50 -9.41 0.68
CA TRP A 113 5.27 -8.61 0.68
C TRP A 113 4.01 -9.44 0.98
N ARG A 114 4.16 -10.73 1.26
CA ARG A 114 3.07 -11.65 1.63
C ARG A 114 2.27 -11.14 2.84
N ARG A 115 2.92 -10.43 3.78
CA ARG A 115 2.26 -9.78 4.93
C ARG A 115 1.38 -8.58 4.55
N LEU A 116 1.73 -7.84 3.49
CA LEU A 116 0.91 -6.72 3.01
C LEU A 116 -0.32 -7.20 2.23
N GLU A 117 -0.29 -8.43 1.71
CA GLU A 117 -1.43 -9.03 1.00
C GLU A 117 -2.52 -9.54 1.96
N LYS A 118 -2.19 -9.85 3.22
CA LYS A 118 -3.12 -10.32 4.26
C LYS A 118 -3.98 -9.22 4.91
N CYS A 119 -4.07 -8.02 4.34
CA CYS A 119 -4.98 -6.97 4.83
C CYS A 119 -6.44 -7.22 4.42
N ARG A 120 -7.02 -8.31 4.95
CA ARG A 120 -8.43 -8.77 4.93
C ARG A 120 -8.39 -10.06 5.78
N ASP A 121 -9.00 -10.14 6.95
CA ASP A 121 -10.44 -10.11 7.17
C ASP A 121 -10.73 -9.74 8.63
N ASN A 122 -11.29 -8.55 8.87
CA ASN A 122 -12.05 -8.31 10.09
C ASN A 122 -13.52 -8.40 9.66
N GLY A 123 -14.20 -9.48 10.08
CA GLY A 123 -15.63 -9.61 9.86
C GLY A 123 -16.37 -8.48 10.55
N MET A 124 -17.43 -7.98 9.90
CA MET A 124 -18.32 -6.97 10.46
C MET A 124 -18.76 -7.34 11.88
N THR A 125 -18.61 -6.42 12.82
CA THR A 125 -19.19 -6.58 14.16
C THR A 125 -20.72 -6.52 14.10
N GLU A 126 -21.38 -7.36 14.89
CA GLU A 126 -22.85 -7.51 14.87
C GLU A 126 -23.58 -6.21 15.23
N GLU A 127 -22.97 -5.36 16.07
CA GLU A 127 -23.47 -4.03 16.41
C GLU A 127 -23.60 -3.11 15.20
N VAL A 128 -22.63 -3.17 14.28
CA VAL A 128 -22.63 -2.33 13.07
C VAL A 128 -23.68 -2.84 12.09
N ARG A 129 -23.88 -4.17 12.02
CA ARG A 129 -24.97 -4.78 11.23
C ARG A 129 -26.34 -4.34 11.74
N GLN A 130 -26.56 -4.40 13.06
CA GLN A 130 -27.83 -4.02 13.65
C GLN A 130 -28.14 -2.52 13.47
N LYS A 131 -27.14 -1.63 13.62
CA LYS A 131 -27.30 -0.20 13.35
C LYS A 131 -27.69 0.10 11.90
N LEU A 132 -27.18 -0.66 10.94
CA LEU A 132 -27.54 -0.50 9.53
C LEU A 132 -28.96 -0.99 9.22
N LEU A 133 -29.37 -2.13 9.79
CA LEU A 133 -30.72 -2.66 9.64
C LEU A 133 -31.75 -1.68 10.21
N ASN A 134 -31.47 -1.11 11.39
CA ASN A 134 -32.34 -0.10 12.00
C ASN A 134 -32.42 1.17 11.12
N MET A 135 -31.32 1.61 10.51
CA MET A 135 -31.31 2.75 9.58
C MET A 135 -32.12 2.50 8.29
N HIS A 136 -32.21 1.26 7.79
CA HIS A 136 -33.04 0.96 6.61
C HIS A 136 -34.52 0.91 6.95
N ASN A 137 -34.85 0.52 8.18
CA ASN A 137 -36.22 0.40 8.65
C ASN A 137 -36.80 1.74 9.15
N GLU A 138 -35.98 2.65 9.70
CA GLU A 138 -36.42 3.99 10.16
C GLU A 138 -36.84 4.95 9.04
N TYR A 139 -36.49 4.64 7.78
CA TYR A 139 -36.74 5.52 6.63
C TYR A 139 -37.57 4.84 5.53
N ARG A 140 -38.31 3.78 5.87
CA ARG A 140 -39.36 3.16 5.04
C ARG A 140 -40.73 3.52 5.61
#